data_AF-A0A4R9ADH6-F1
#
_entry.id   AF-A0A4R9ADH6-F1
#
_cell.length_a   1.000
_cell.length_b   1.000
_cell.length_c   1.000
_cell.angle_alpha   90.00
_cell.angle_beta   90.00
_cell.angle_gamma   90.00
#
_symmetry.space_group_name_H-M   'P 1'
#
loop_
_entity.id
_entity.type
_entity.pdbx_description
1 polymer ?
#
loop_
_entity_poly.entity_id
_entity_poly.type
_entity_poly.pdbx_seq_one_letter_code
_entity_poly.pdbx_strand_id
1 'polypeptide(L)' 'FAASLPDEEIPVTIDCPSSGLPAGRDKENPPSVVKLEPYKTHLAYVKERRTEEEAESLLEEALNQLRVRRGKLSPTN' A
#
# COMPACT_ATOMS: atom_id res chain seq x y z
N PHE A 1 -28.70 3.87 -37.44
CA PHE A 1 -28.30 5.05 -36.65
C PHE A 1 -26.79 5.13 -36.66
N ALA A 2 -26.21 6.08 -37.40
CA ALA A 2 -24.80 6.42 -37.23
C ALA A 2 -24.75 7.45 -36.09
N ALA A 3 -24.13 7.10 -34.97
CA ALA A 3 -23.91 8.01 -33.86
C ALA A 3 -22.66 8.86 -34.20
N SER A 4 -22.81 9.84 -35.09
CA SER A 4 -21.75 10.80 -35.37
C SER A 4 -21.78 11.89 -34.29
N LEU A 5 -20.82 11.81 -33.35
CA LEU A 5 -20.52 12.89 -32.41
C LEU A 5 -19.41 13.77 -33.02
N PRO A 6 -19.43 15.09 -32.80
CA PRO A 6 -18.30 15.94 -33.16
C PRO A 6 -17.07 15.56 -32.34
N ASP A 7 -15.88 15.72 -32.92
CA ASP A 7 -14.61 15.31 -32.28
C ASP A 7 -14.37 15.96 -30.92
N GLU A 8 -14.87 17.17 -30.73
CA GLU A 8 -14.78 17.94 -29.47
C GLU A 8 -15.58 17.32 -28.32
N GLU A 9 -16.64 16.57 -28.63
CA GLU A 9 -17.47 15.89 -27.62
C GLU A 9 -16.89 14.52 -27.22
N ILE A 10 -15.86 14.03 -27.92
CA ILE A 10 -15.25 12.74 -27.60
C ILE A 10 -14.17 12.97 -26.53
N PRO A 11 -14.28 12.32 -25.35
CA PRO A 11 -13.31 12.49 -24.29
C PRO A 11 -11.90 12.07 -24.73
N VAL A 12 -10.91 12.87 -24.34
CA VAL A 12 -9.49 12.63 -24.65
C VAL A 12 -8.97 11.39 -23.91
N THR A 13 -9.46 11.16 -22.70
CA THR A 13 -9.11 10.03 -21.85
C THR A 13 -10.36 9.33 -21.33
N ILE A 14 -10.35 8.00 -21.36
CA ILE A 14 -11.41 7.14 -20.81
C ILE A 14 -10.81 6.07 -19.90
N ASP A 15 -11.63 5.44 -19.07
CA ASP A 15 -11.24 4.19 -18.40
C ASP A 15 -11.40 3.02 -19.38
N CYS A 16 -10.31 2.27 -19.59
CA CYS A 16 -10.34 1.13 -20.49
C CYS A 16 -11.26 0.02 -19.94
N PRO A 17 -12.24 -0.48 -20.71
CA PRO A 17 -13.14 -1.53 -20.23
C PRO A 17 -12.44 -2.86 -19.98
N SER A 18 -11.26 -3.09 -20.57
CA SER A 18 -10.51 -4.34 -20.41
C SER A 18 -9.51 -4.31 -19.26
N SER A 19 -8.85 -3.17 -19.01
CA SER A 19 -7.78 -3.06 -18.01
C SER A 19 -8.13 -2.18 -16.81
N GLY A 20 -9.15 -1.33 -16.91
CA GLY A 20 -9.49 -0.32 -15.89
C GLY A 20 -8.47 0.82 -15.77
N LEU A 21 -7.47 0.88 -16.66
CA LEU A 21 -6.47 1.94 -16.69
C LEU A 21 -6.94 3.11 -17.58
N PRO A 22 -6.44 4.33 -17.35
CA PRO A 22 -6.69 5.43 -18.28
C PRO A 22 -6.18 5.06 -19.68
N ALA A 23 -6.96 5.40 -20.70
CA ALA A 23 -6.66 5.16 -22.10
C ALA A 23 -6.91 6.42 -22.92
N GLY A 24 -5.99 6.72 -23.83
CA GLY A 24 -6.07 7.85 -24.76
C GLY A 24 -6.06 7.38 -26.21
N ARG A 25 -6.27 8.31 -27.14
CA ARG A 25 -6.27 8.04 -28.59
C ARG A 25 -4.86 7.80 -29.16
N ASP A 26 -3.83 8.37 -28.53
CA ASP A 26 -2.45 8.21 -28.96
C ASP A 26 -1.85 6.90 -28.42
N LYS A 27 -1.54 5.99 -29.35
CA LYS A 27 -0.95 4.69 -29.03
C LYS A 27 0.51 4.80 -28.57
N GLU A 28 1.25 5.76 -29.10
CA GLU A 28 2.67 5.95 -28.79
C GLU A 28 2.87 6.73 -27.48
N ASN A 29 1.82 7.40 -27.00
CA ASN A 29 1.83 8.17 -25.76
C ASN A 29 0.59 7.89 -24.89
N PRO A 30 0.46 6.67 -24.32
CA PRO A 30 -0.68 6.32 -23.48
C PRO A 30 -0.66 7.15 -22.17
N PRO A 31 -1.85 7.53 -21.65
CA PRO A 31 -1.92 8.29 -20.40
C PRO A 31 -1.42 7.47 -19.21
N SER A 32 -0.67 8.12 -18.32
CA SER A 32 -0.10 7.47 -17.14
C SER A 32 -1.16 7.22 -16.08
N VAL A 33 -1.04 6.08 -15.37
CA VAL A 33 -1.86 5.80 -14.19
C VAL A 33 -1.56 6.84 -13.11
N VAL A 34 -2.61 7.43 -12.53
CA VAL A 34 -2.47 8.31 -11.37
C VAL A 34 -1.92 7.47 -10.21
N LYS A 35 -0.73 7.82 -9.73
CA LYS A 35 -0.15 7.19 -8.54
C LYS A 35 -0.99 7.61 -7.34
N LEU A 36 -1.72 6.67 -6.76
CA LEU A 36 -2.35 6.87 -5.47
C LEU A 36 -1.25 6.95 -4.41
N GLU A 37 -1.33 7.96 -3.56
CA GLU A 37 -0.48 8.01 -2.36
C GLU A 37 -0.76 6.79 -1.49
N PRO A 38 0.28 6.08 -1.00
CA PRO A 38 0.08 4.87 -0.22
C PRO A 38 -0.76 5.15 1.03
N TYR A 39 -1.76 4.32 1.27
CA TYR A 39 -2.45 4.33 2.56
C TYR A 39 -1.47 4.02 3.69
N LYS A 40 -1.76 4.57 4.86
CA LYS A 40 -0.95 4.33 6.04
C LYS A 40 -1.04 2.87 6.48
N THR A 41 0.12 2.24 6.64
CA THR A 41 0.22 0.84 7.07
C THR A 41 0.08 0.72 8.59
N HIS A 42 -0.26 -0.47 9.09
CA HIS A 42 -0.26 -0.76 10.53
C HIS A 42 1.07 -0.42 11.19
N LEU A 43 2.19 -0.76 10.55
CA LEU A 43 3.53 -0.44 11.05
C LEU A 43 3.74 1.09 11.15
N ALA A 44 3.28 1.85 10.16
CA ALA A 44 3.35 3.31 10.20
C ALA A 44 2.57 3.89 11.38
N TYR A 45 1.36 3.37 11.66
CA TYR A 45 0.63 3.74 12.87
C TYR A 45 1.37 3.39 14.16
N VAL A 46 2.06 2.25 14.21
CA VAL A 46 2.85 1.86 15.40
C VAL A 46 4.03 2.80 15.62
N LYS A 47 4.75 3.17 14.56
CA LYS A 47 5.94 4.04 14.64
C LYS A 47 5.63 5.47 15.06
N GLU A 48 4.42 5.97 14.83
CA GLU A 48 4.03 7.31 15.30
C GLU A 48 3.79 7.37 16.81
N ARG A 49 3.54 6.23 17.45
CA ARG A 49 3.18 6.14 18.88
C ARG A 49 4.20 5.39 19.72
N ARG A 50 5.28 4.88 19.11
CA ARG A 50 6.35 4.15 19.79
C ARG A 50 7.70 4.62 19.30
N THR A 51 8.64 4.77 20.21
CA THR A 51 10.05 5.00 19.84
C THR A 51 10.73 3.67 19.47
N GLU A 52 11.94 3.77 18.91
CA GLU A 52 12.73 2.60 18.57
C GLU A 52 13.12 1.83 19.85
N GLU A 53 13.50 2.53 20.92
CA GLU A 53 13.87 1.94 22.20
C GLU A 53 12.69 1.20 22.87
N GLU A 54 11.48 1.76 22.79
CA GLU A 54 10.28 1.07 23.29
C GLU A 54 9.96 -0.20 22.49
N ALA A 55 10.21 -0.17 21.17
CA ALA A 55 10.01 -1.33 20.31
C ALA A 55 11.04 -2.43 20.60
N GLU A 56 12.30 -2.06 20.84
CA GLU A 56 13.36 -2.99 21.24
C GLU A 56 13.06 -3.65 22.58
N SER A 57 12.65 -2.88 23.58
CA SER A 57 12.28 -3.40 24.91
C SER A 57 11.13 -4.41 24.82
N LEU A 58 10.06 -4.09 24.07
CA LEU A 58 8.97 -5.03 23.82
C LEU A 58 9.42 -6.32 23.13
N LEU A 59 10.34 -6.21 22.17
CA LEU A 59 10.89 -7.37 21.47
C LEU A 59 11.68 -8.25 22.43
N GLU A 60 12.52 -7.66 23.29
CA GLU A 60 13.29 -8.39 24.29
C GLU A 60 12.39 -9.13 25.28
N GLU A 61 11.36 -8.47 25.82
CA GLU A 61 10.36 -9.09 26.70
C GLU A 61 9.70 -10.31 26.03
N ALA A 62 9.24 -10.15 24.79
CA ALA A 62 8.60 -11.24 24.04
C ALA A 62 9.56 -12.40 23.76
N LEU A 63 10.82 -12.10 23.42
CA LEU A 63 11.86 -13.11 23.21
C LEU A 63 12.20 -13.86 24.50
N ASN A 64 12.25 -13.17 25.63
CA ASN A 64 12.50 -13.79 26.94
C ASN A 64 11.36 -14.74 27.32
N GLN A 65 10.10 -14.31 27.18
CA GLN A 65 8.94 -15.18 27.37
C GLN A 65 8.99 -16.42 26.46
N LEU A 66 9.36 -16.23 25.18
CA LEU A 66 9.52 -17.33 24.23
C LEU A 66 10.61 -18.33 24.66
N ARG A 67 11.75 -17.83 25.16
CA ARG A 67 12.88 -18.65 25.62
C ARG A 67 12.55 -19.43 26.89
N VAL A 68 11.85 -18.80 27.85
CA VAL A 68 11.33 -19.45 29.06
C VAL A 68 10.36 -20.57 28.68
N ARG A 69 9.38 -20.28 27.80
CA ARG A 69 8.43 -21.29 27.30
C ARG A 69 9.11 -22.47 26.61
N ARG A 70 10.25 -22.23 25.95
CA ARG A 70 11.05 -23.27 25.27
C ARG A 70 12.04 -23.99 26.21
N GLY A 71 12.08 -23.67 27.50
CA GLY A 71 12.99 -24.29 28.47
C GLY A 71 14.47 -23.90 28.29
N LYS A 72 14.78 -22.86 27.51
CA LYS A 72 16.15 -22.40 27.27
C LYS A 72 16.67 -21.44 28.34
N LEU A 73 15.77 -20.91 29.17
CA LEU A 73 16.07 -20.04 30.32
C LEU A 73 15.18 -20.50 31.49
N SER A 74 15.76 -20.59 32.69
CA SER A 74 14.98 -20.75 33.92
C SER A 74 14.28 -19.41 34.23
N PRO A 75 13.01 -19.38 34.66
CA PRO A 75 12.40 -18.14 35.10
C PRO A 75 13.19 -17.62 36.31
N THR A 76 13.73 -16.41 36.20
CA THR A 76 14.31 -15.69 37.34
C THR A 76 13.12 -15.17 38.17
N ASN A 77 12.98 -15.67 39.39
CA ASN A 77 12.01 -15.17 40.38
C ASN A 77 12.33 -13.73 40.79
#